data_AF-A0A6A3PB98-F1
#
_entry.id   AF-A0A6A3PB98-F1
#
_cell.length_a   1.000
_cell.length_b   1.000
_cell.length_c   1.000
_cell.angle_alpha   90.00
_cell.angle_beta   90.00
_cell.angle_gamma   90.00
#
_symmetry.space_group_name_H-M   'P 1'
#
loop_
_entity.id
_entity.type
_entity.pdbx_description
1 polymer ?
#
loop_
_entity_poly.entity_id
_entity_poly.type
_entity_poly.pdbx_seq_one_letter_code
_entity_poly.pdbx_strand_id
1 'polypeptide(L)'
;MENGSPKCLSDTIKSFKFSNPSWDKVKVIVIDKDMSDLGLLEKEFGDVRVILCHFHLKKYTRAEMLKSEYGGPSSFDKDQVKDAVDLMRQATSLDEYTKYLKYLYFLLEVVQLGVDDNVSEATHPFLMYFKRNWNAMKK
;
A
#
# COMPACT_ATOMS: atom_id res chain seq x y z
N MET A 1 -8.90 -20.46 -1.80
CA MET A 1 -8.15 -21.13 -0.72
C MET A 1 -7.90 -20.09 0.36
N GLU A 2 -8.69 -20.13 1.42
CA GLU A 2 -8.47 -19.30 2.62
C GLU A 2 -7.41 -19.97 3.49
N ASN A 3 -6.16 -19.53 3.40
CA ASN A 3 -5.08 -20.01 4.27
C ASN A 3 -4.57 -18.85 5.10
N GLY A 4 -5.32 -18.48 6.14
CA GLY A 4 -4.96 -17.38 7.02
C GLY A 4 -5.57 -17.52 8.41
N SER A 5 -5.46 -18.70 9.03
CA SER A 5 -5.83 -18.81 10.45
C SER A 5 -4.74 -18.12 11.30
N PRO A 6 -5.10 -17.34 12.34
CA PRO A 6 -4.13 -16.69 13.24
C PRO A 6 -3.13 -17.68 13.87
N LYS A 7 -3.55 -18.95 14.03
CA LYS A 7 -2.71 -20.03 14.53
C LYS A 7 -1.52 -20.33 13.58
N CYS A 8 -1.74 -20.23 12.27
CA CYS A 8 -0.69 -20.42 11.26
C CYS A 8 0.40 -19.34 11.35
N LEU A 9 0.01 -18.07 11.57
CA LEU A 9 0.96 -16.97 11.64
C LEU A 9 1.81 -17.05 12.92
N SER A 10 1.21 -17.32 14.07
CA SER A 10 1.95 -17.52 15.33
C SER A 10 3.00 -18.63 15.21
N ASP A 11 2.66 -19.77 14.61
CA ASP A 11 3.59 -20.90 14.48
C ASP A 11 4.73 -20.59 13.50
N THR A 12 4.43 -19.79 12.46
CA THR A 12 5.44 -19.25 11.53
C THR A 12 6.40 -18.31 12.25
N ILE A 13 5.90 -17.39 13.08
CA ILE A 13 6.72 -16.46 13.86
C ILE A 13 7.63 -17.22 14.83
N LYS A 14 7.10 -18.23 15.53
CA LYS A 14 7.91 -19.07 16.44
C LYS A 14 9.03 -19.78 15.69
N SER A 15 8.71 -20.40 14.55
CA SER A 15 9.70 -21.04 13.69
C SER A 15 10.77 -20.06 13.22
N PHE A 16 10.36 -18.86 12.79
CA PHE A 16 11.29 -17.81 12.38
C PHE A 16 12.25 -17.42 13.50
N LYS A 17 11.74 -17.11 14.71
CA LYS A 17 12.58 -16.72 15.86
C LYS A 17 13.52 -17.85 16.28
N PHE A 18 13.05 -19.09 16.27
CA PHE A 18 13.86 -20.27 16.59
C PHE A 18 15.03 -20.43 15.61
N SER A 19 14.78 -20.27 14.32
CA SER A 19 15.80 -20.44 13.28
C SER A 19 16.72 -19.22 13.11
N ASN A 20 16.36 -18.05 13.64
CA ASN A 20 17.09 -16.80 13.44
C ASN A 20 17.50 -16.18 14.79
N PRO A 21 18.69 -16.50 15.33
CA PRO A 21 19.14 -15.99 16.64
C PRO A 21 19.25 -14.47 16.76
N SER A 22 19.23 -13.74 15.65
CA SER A 22 19.24 -12.26 15.60
C SER A 22 17.87 -11.67 15.26
N TRP A 23 16.77 -12.40 15.48
CA TRP A 23 15.41 -11.92 15.21
C TRP A 23 15.08 -10.62 15.95
N ASP A 24 15.72 -10.39 17.10
CA ASP A 24 15.60 -9.18 17.92
C ASP A 24 16.15 -7.92 17.24
N LYS A 25 16.99 -8.09 16.20
CA LYS A 25 17.52 -6.99 15.37
C LYS A 25 16.60 -6.61 14.22
N VAL A 26 15.49 -7.33 14.01
CA VAL A 26 14.53 -7.01 12.96
C VAL A 26 13.87 -5.66 13.26
N LYS A 27 14.08 -4.70 12.36
CA LYS A 27 13.50 -3.35 12.47
C LYS A 27 12.35 -3.08 11.51
N VAL A 28 12.25 -3.87 10.44
CA VAL A 28 11.19 -3.71 9.43
C VAL A 28 10.67 -5.07 9.02
N ILE A 29 9.35 -5.23 9.00
CA ILE A 29 8.68 -6.40 8.41
C ILE A 29 7.86 -5.91 7.21
N VAL A 30 8.11 -6.51 6.06
CA VAL A 30 7.41 -6.20 4.82
C VAL A 30 6.31 -7.23 4.61
N ILE A 31 5.06 -6.78 4.52
CA ILE A 31 3.88 -7.66 4.46
C ILE A 31 3.09 -7.48 3.18
N ASP A 32 2.31 -8.51 2.83
CA ASP A 32 1.21 -8.34 1.89
C ASP A 32 0.04 -7.57 2.55
N LYS A 33 -0.79 -6.90 1.73
CA LYS A 33 -2.00 -6.22 2.19
C LYS A 33 -2.97 -7.18 2.85
N ASP A 34 -3.05 -8.40 2.34
CA ASP A 34 -4.01 -9.43 2.77
C ASP A 34 -3.53 -10.21 4.02
N MET A 35 -2.37 -9.84 4.60
CA MET A 35 -1.94 -10.38 5.89
C MET A 35 -2.91 -9.92 6.98
N SER A 36 -3.57 -10.90 7.59
CA SER A 36 -4.35 -10.69 8.80
C SER A 36 -3.44 -10.55 10.02
N ASP A 37 -3.82 -9.67 10.95
CA ASP A 37 -3.21 -9.50 12.27
C ASP A 37 -1.84 -8.79 12.33
N LEU A 38 -1.81 -7.52 11.90
CA LEU A 38 -0.68 -6.59 12.10
C LEU A 38 -0.29 -6.49 13.58
N GLY A 39 -1.30 -6.50 14.48
CA GLY A 39 -1.09 -6.38 15.91
C GLY A 39 -0.30 -7.54 16.50
N LEU A 40 -0.43 -8.76 15.93
CA LEU A 40 0.40 -9.89 16.33
C LEU A 40 1.87 -9.68 15.97
N LEU A 41 2.19 -9.12 14.79
CA LEU A 41 3.58 -8.84 14.39
C LEU A 41 4.21 -7.78 15.30
N GLU A 42 3.50 -6.69 15.58
CA GLU A 42 3.97 -5.64 16.48
C GLU A 42 4.17 -6.19 17.90
N LYS A 43 3.25 -7.01 18.40
CA LYS A 43 3.37 -7.65 19.71
C LYS A 43 4.56 -8.60 19.79
N GLU A 44 4.78 -9.41 18.76
CA GLU A 44 5.81 -10.44 18.76
C GLU A 44 7.22 -9.88 18.55
N PHE A 45 7.38 -8.86 17.71
CA PHE A 45 8.69 -8.31 17.35
C PHE A 45 9.03 -6.99 18.07
N GLY A 46 8.07 -6.40 18.80
CA GLY A 46 8.27 -5.19 19.59
C GLY A 46 8.41 -3.94 18.71
N ASP A 47 9.54 -3.23 18.85
CA ASP A 47 9.89 -2.01 18.08
C ASP A 47 10.24 -2.34 16.62
N VAL A 48 9.23 -2.82 15.89
CA VAL A 48 9.31 -3.15 14.47
C VAL A 48 8.38 -2.25 13.68
N ARG A 49 8.84 -1.77 12.53
CA ARG A 49 7.98 -1.08 11.57
C ARG A 49 7.39 -2.10 10.60
N VAL A 50 6.08 -2.22 10.57
CA VAL A 50 5.39 -3.04 9.58
C VAL A 50 5.04 -2.19 8.36
N ILE A 51 5.51 -2.57 7.18
CA ILE A 51 5.27 -1.84 5.92
C ILE A 51 4.68 -2.74 4.84
N LEU A 52 3.87 -2.14 3.96
CA LEU A 52 3.34 -2.86 2.79
C LEU A 52 4.43 -3.16 1.76
N CYS A 53 4.34 -4.35 1.19
CA CYS A 53 5.21 -4.80 0.11
C CYS A 53 4.97 -4.01 -1.18
N HIS A 54 6.04 -3.42 -1.71
CA HIS A 54 6.00 -2.67 -2.97
C HIS A 54 5.65 -3.57 -4.17
N PHE A 55 6.08 -4.83 -4.16
CA PHE A 55 5.75 -5.77 -5.24
C PHE A 55 4.26 -6.07 -5.28
N HIS A 56 3.64 -6.28 -4.11
CA HIS A 56 2.21 -6.49 -4.01
C HIS A 56 1.44 -5.24 -4.41
N LEU A 57 1.84 -4.04 -3.95
CA LEU A 57 1.24 -2.79 -4.40
C LEU A 57 1.18 -2.70 -5.93
N LYS A 58 2.30 -2.90 -6.63
CA LYS A 58 2.33 -2.81 -8.09
C LYS A 58 1.42 -3.85 -8.76
N LYS A 59 1.42 -5.08 -8.24
CA LYS A 59 0.56 -6.17 -8.73
C LYS A 59 -0.92 -5.84 -8.55
N TYR A 60 -1.31 -5.43 -7.36
CA TYR A 60 -2.71 -5.10 -7.03
C TYR A 60 -3.19 -3.88 -7.78
N THR A 61 -2.42 -2.78 -7.85
CA THR A 61 -2.78 -1.61 -8.64
C THR A 61 -3.15 -1.99 -10.08
N ARG A 62 -2.31 -2.80 -10.74
CA ARG A 62 -2.59 -3.30 -12.10
C ARG A 62 -3.85 -4.16 -12.17
N ALA A 63 -4.04 -5.07 -11.23
CA ALA A 63 -5.19 -5.98 -11.20
C ALA A 63 -6.50 -5.23 -10.92
N GLU A 64 -6.50 -4.32 -9.94
CA GLU A 64 -7.64 -3.47 -9.60
C GLU A 64 -8.04 -2.63 -10.81
N MET A 65 -7.10 -1.95 -11.47
CA MET A 65 -7.37 -1.12 -12.65
C MET A 65 -7.93 -1.88 -13.87
N LEU A 66 -7.95 -3.22 -13.86
CA LEU A 66 -8.62 -4.01 -14.90
C LEU A 66 -10.11 -4.21 -14.64
N LYS A 67 -10.57 -3.99 -13.40
CA LYS A 67 -11.96 -4.21 -13.02
C LYS A 67 -12.87 -3.13 -13.62
N SER A 68 -14.04 -3.57 -14.09
CA SER A 68 -15.05 -2.70 -14.70
C SER A 68 -15.65 -1.70 -13.70
N GLU A 69 -15.63 -2.00 -12.40
CA GLU A 69 -16.11 -1.11 -11.33
C GLU A 69 -15.36 0.23 -11.26
N TYR A 70 -14.17 0.30 -11.87
CA TYR A 70 -13.39 1.54 -11.98
C TYR A 70 -13.49 2.19 -13.36
N GLY A 71 -14.43 1.76 -14.21
CA GLY A 71 -14.59 2.26 -15.59
C GLY A 71 -13.87 1.42 -16.66
N GLY A 72 -13.16 0.37 -16.26
CA GLY A 72 -12.52 -0.58 -17.18
C GLY A 72 -11.35 0.01 -17.98
N PRO A 73 -10.80 -0.74 -18.97
CA PRO A 73 -9.53 -0.40 -19.60
C PRO A 73 -9.43 0.92 -20.36
N SER A 74 -10.57 1.51 -20.72
CA SER A 74 -10.65 2.74 -21.52
C SER A 74 -10.92 4.00 -20.69
N SER A 75 -11.12 3.88 -19.37
CA SER A 75 -11.51 5.01 -18.51
C SER A 75 -10.36 5.92 -18.10
N PHE A 76 -9.12 5.43 -18.14
CA PHE A 76 -7.91 6.18 -17.81
C PHE A 76 -6.68 5.51 -18.41
N ASP A 77 -5.59 6.28 -18.55
CA ASP A 77 -4.29 5.75 -18.94
C ASP A 77 -3.67 4.96 -17.76
N LYS A 78 -3.63 3.63 -17.93
CA LYS A 78 -3.13 2.74 -16.87
C LYS A 78 -1.65 2.87 -16.63
N ASP A 79 -0.89 3.18 -17.67
CA ASP A 79 0.54 3.33 -17.53
C ASP A 79 0.84 4.61 -16.77
N GLN A 80 0.14 5.71 -17.03
CA GLN A 80 0.28 6.95 -16.26
C GLN A 80 -0.10 6.78 -14.79
N VAL A 81 -1.18 6.07 -14.48
CA VAL A 81 -1.58 5.80 -13.08
C VAL A 81 -0.56 4.92 -12.37
N LYS A 82 -0.05 3.88 -13.04
CA LYS A 82 1.02 3.01 -12.51
C LYS A 82 2.31 3.81 -12.29
N ASP A 83 2.66 4.70 -13.20
CA ASP A 83 3.86 5.53 -13.10
C ASP A 83 3.71 6.55 -11.95
N ALA A 84 2.54 7.15 -11.77
CA ALA A 84 2.24 8.00 -10.61
C ALA A 84 2.40 7.25 -9.28
N VAL A 85 1.94 6.00 -9.23
CA VAL A 85 2.14 5.12 -8.06
C VAL A 85 3.60 4.76 -7.84
N ASP A 86 4.35 4.47 -8.92
CA ASP A 86 5.78 4.18 -8.85
C ASP A 86 6.60 5.41 -8.42
N LEU A 87 6.17 6.63 -8.78
CA LEU A 87 6.73 7.90 -8.33
C LEU A 87 6.45 8.15 -6.85
N MET A 88 5.19 8.00 -6.39
CA MET A 88 4.85 8.05 -4.96
C MET A 88 5.66 7.05 -4.13
N ARG A 89 5.93 5.86 -4.67
CA ARG A 89 6.77 4.86 -4.01
C ARG A 89 8.22 5.30 -3.85
N GLN A 90 8.76 5.99 -4.86
CA GLN A 90 10.15 6.45 -4.90
C GLN A 90 10.36 7.77 -4.17
N ALA A 91 9.28 8.45 -3.78
CA ALA A 91 9.34 9.70 -3.05
C ALA A 91 10.20 9.59 -1.80
N THR A 92 11.13 10.54 -1.68
CA THR A 92 12.08 10.63 -0.56
C THR A 92 11.64 11.62 0.51
N SER A 93 10.59 12.41 0.23
CA SER A 93 9.97 13.35 1.15
C SER A 93 8.45 13.28 1.10
N LEU A 94 7.80 13.80 2.14
CA LEU A 94 6.35 13.92 2.19
C LEU A 94 5.83 14.86 1.09
N ASP A 95 6.58 15.91 0.76
CA ASP A 95 6.20 16.86 -0.29
C ASP A 95 6.24 16.21 -1.68
N GLU A 96 7.27 15.42 -1.95
CA GLU A 96 7.39 14.66 -3.20
C GLU A 96 6.28 13.60 -3.30
N TYR A 97 6.00 12.89 -2.21
CA TYR A 97 4.87 11.96 -2.13
C TYR A 97 3.55 12.67 -2.42
N THR A 98 3.32 13.81 -1.76
CA THR A 98 2.08 14.60 -1.89
C THR A 98 1.91 15.15 -3.30
N LYS A 99 3.00 15.60 -3.94
CA LYS A 99 3.01 16.01 -5.35
C LYS A 99 2.53 14.89 -6.27
N TYR A 100 3.06 13.69 -6.11
CA TYR A 100 2.66 12.54 -6.94
C TYR A 100 1.27 12.00 -6.59
N LEU A 101 0.84 12.15 -5.33
CA LEU A 101 -0.54 11.90 -4.95
C LEU A 101 -1.50 12.87 -5.66
N LYS A 102 -1.21 14.18 -5.66
CA LYS A 102 -1.98 15.18 -6.43
C LYS A 102 -2.00 14.86 -7.92
N TYR A 103 -0.89 14.40 -8.48
CA TYR A 103 -0.85 13.94 -9.87
C TYR A 103 -1.78 12.74 -10.12
N LEU A 104 -1.86 11.78 -9.19
CA LEU A 104 -2.82 10.68 -9.29
C LEU A 104 -4.29 11.16 -9.26
N TYR A 105 -4.61 12.19 -8.46
CA TYR A 105 -5.95 12.82 -8.47
C TYR A 105 -6.24 13.47 -9.82
N PHE A 106 -5.27 14.18 -10.39
CA PHE A 106 -5.42 14.78 -11.72
C PHE A 106 -5.72 13.72 -12.79
N LEU A 107 -5.02 12.58 -12.76
CA LEU A 107 -5.24 11.50 -13.74
C LEU A 107 -6.62 10.84 -13.65
N LEU A 108 -7.21 10.76 -12.44
CA LEU A 108 -8.43 9.97 -12.19
C LEU A 108 -9.70 10.81 -12.02
N GLU A 109 -9.57 12.03 -11.54
CA GLU A 109 -10.70 12.93 -11.27
C GLU A 109 -10.65 14.20 -12.12
N VAL A 110 -9.58 14.41 -12.90
CA VAL A 110 -9.36 15.63 -13.71
C VAL A 110 -9.37 16.89 -12.83
N VAL A 111 -8.99 16.75 -11.55
CA VAL A 111 -8.85 17.86 -10.61
C VAL A 111 -7.39 18.30 -10.59
N GLN A 112 -7.13 19.54 -11.02
CA GLN A 112 -5.82 20.14 -10.92
C GLN A 112 -5.65 20.80 -9.55
N LEU A 113 -4.86 20.18 -8.68
CA LEU A 113 -4.53 20.70 -7.36
C LEU A 113 -3.20 21.45 -7.41
N GLY A 114 -3.19 22.71 -6.95
CA GLY A 114 -2.01 23.53 -6.75
C GLY A 114 -1.11 23.01 -5.61
N VAL A 115 0.05 23.63 -5.44
CA VAL A 115 1.05 23.23 -4.41
C VAL A 115 0.48 23.37 -3.00
N ASP A 116 -0.26 24.44 -2.75
CA ASP A 116 -0.85 24.75 -1.43
C ASP A 116 -2.24 24.11 -1.21
N ASP A 117 -2.84 23.54 -2.26
CA ASP A 117 -4.17 22.95 -2.16
C ASP A 117 -4.13 21.67 -1.33
N ASN A 118 -5.10 21.52 -0.43
CA ASN A 118 -5.29 20.26 0.28
C ASN A 118 -5.88 19.20 -0.68
N VAL A 119 -5.42 17.97 -0.52
CA VAL A 119 -6.00 16.82 -1.23
C VAL A 119 -7.39 16.57 -0.69
N SER A 120 -8.42 16.82 -1.50
CA SER A 120 -9.83 16.65 -1.13
C SER A 120 -10.21 15.18 -0.91
N GLU A 121 -11.47 14.96 -0.53
CA GLU A 121 -12.02 13.61 -0.51
C GLU A 121 -12.06 13.03 -1.93
N ALA A 122 -11.71 11.75 -2.07
CA ALA A 122 -11.66 11.09 -3.37
C ALA A 122 -13.06 10.63 -3.76
N THR A 123 -13.42 10.87 -5.01
CA THR A 123 -14.67 10.46 -5.64
C THR A 123 -14.48 9.30 -6.62
N HIS A 124 -13.30 9.18 -7.24
CA HIS A 124 -13.01 8.09 -8.16
C HIS A 124 -12.89 6.76 -7.39
N PRO A 125 -13.59 5.67 -7.79
CA PRO A 125 -13.64 4.47 -6.94
C PRO A 125 -12.28 3.78 -6.77
N PHE A 126 -11.40 3.83 -7.78
CA PHE A 126 -10.03 3.33 -7.61
C PHE A 126 -9.21 4.18 -6.63
N LEU A 127 -9.42 5.50 -6.62
CA LEU A 127 -8.70 6.40 -5.73
C LEU A 127 -9.16 6.23 -4.28
N MET A 128 -10.47 6.04 -4.07
CA MET A 128 -11.03 5.63 -2.78
C MET A 128 -10.42 4.31 -2.31
N TYR A 129 -10.36 3.30 -3.17
CA TYR A 129 -9.69 2.03 -2.88
C TYR A 129 -8.21 2.26 -2.50
N PHE A 130 -7.46 3.01 -3.30
CA PHE A 130 -6.05 3.27 -3.08
C PHE A 130 -5.80 3.99 -1.75
N LYS A 131 -6.60 5.02 -1.43
CA LYS A 131 -6.51 5.74 -0.15
C LYS A 131 -6.75 4.84 1.04
N ARG A 132 -7.91 4.16 1.03
CA ARG A 132 -8.35 3.32 2.14
C ARG A 132 -7.32 2.27 2.47
N ASN A 133 -6.79 1.68 1.41
CA ASN A 133 -6.04 0.49 1.62
C ASN A 133 -4.53 0.77 1.79
N TRP A 134 -3.95 1.70 1.03
CA TRP A 134 -2.50 1.88 0.92
C TRP A 134 -2.02 3.21 1.51
N ASN A 135 -2.66 4.33 1.17
CA ASN A 135 -2.25 5.64 1.70
C ASN A 135 -2.41 5.69 3.23
N ALA A 136 -3.50 5.12 3.77
CA ALA A 136 -3.74 5.06 5.20
C ALA A 136 -2.68 4.23 5.98
N MET A 137 -1.94 3.36 5.29
CA MET A 137 -0.92 2.48 5.86
C MET A 137 0.49 3.10 5.89
N LYS A 138 0.67 4.31 5.33
CA LYS A 138 1.94 5.04 5.26
C LYS A 138 2.22 5.91 6.52
N LYS A 139 1.59 5.62 7.66
CA LYS A 139 1.80 6.35 8.92
C LYS A 139 3.21 6.21 9.46
#